data_AF-A0A317ZUN8-F1
#
_entry.id   AF-A0A317ZUN8-F1
#
_cell.length_a   1.000
_cell.length_b   1.000
_cell.length_c   1.000
_cell.angle_alpha   90.00
_cell.angle_beta   90.00
_cell.angle_gamma   90.00
#
_symmetry.space_group_name_H-M   'P 1'
#
loop_
_entity.id
_entity.type
_entity.pdbx_description
1 polymer ?
#
loop_
_entity_poly.entity_id
_entity_poly.type
_entity_poly.pdbx_seq_one_letter_code
_entity_poly.pdbx_strand_id
1 'polypeptide(L)'
;MIVSVMQFMITIILAIVCGQALGLSEGNWSLIALLAPALWMLPRSGNAGLVLLIGLLTYGFTLSYQPAALSVSMWVIFPLLMVAFSAPRHKGVMVICGLILLTLQVGIMTTQSAGKLDGTPVMTVLQILSVSAIWWAVNSWKYTPSSVRHWWALLLLLPLWIAEFTFAVVISLCVTGLMAIINKLVKQRAQHWPTLLCWTLPSVAFMGIVLAPTIEVPKPVFVVWLCLLATAWMTDYLLKSSEEQIE
;
A
#
# COMPACT_ATOMS: atom_id res chain seq x y z
N MET A 1 9.06 -19.41 15.73
CA MET A 1 9.85 -18.31 15.11
C MET A 1 10.19 -18.56 13.65
N ILE A 2 10.84 -19.69 13.28
CA ILE A 2 11.29 -19.96 11.89
C ILE A 2 10.17 -19.81 10.85
N VAL A 3 8.99 -20.39 11.10
CA VAL A 3 7.85 -20.32 10.18
C VAL A 3 7.36 -18.88 9.96
N SER A 4 7.34 -18.05 11.01
CA SER A 4 6.91 -16.65 10.90
C SER A 4 7.94 -15.80 10.14
N VAL A 5 9.24 -16.06 10.36
CA VAL A 5 10.32 -15.42 9.57
C VAL A 5 10.23 -15.81 8.10
N MET A 6 10.02 -17.09 7.80
CA MET A 6 9.84 -17.55 6.42
C MET A 6 8.63 -16.89 5.76
N GLN A 7 7.50 -16.81 6.46
CA GLN A 7 6.31 -16.10 6.01
C GLN A 7 6.59 -14.63 5.72
N PHE A 8 7.33 -13.95 6.59
CA PHE A 8 7.75 -12.57 6.38
C PHE A 8 8.64 -12.40 5.14
N MET A 9 9.64 -13.27 4.95
CA MET A 9 10.48 -13.26 3.75
C MET A 9 9.67 -13.47 2.47
N ILE A 10 8.70 -14.38 2.49
CA ILE A 10 7.78 -14.58 1.36
C ILE A 10 6.97 -13.31 1.09
N THR A 11 6.51 -12.59 2.12
CA THR A 11 5.80 -11.32 1.90
C THR A 11 6.69 -10.25 1.26
N ILE A 12 7.98 -10.20 1.60
CA ILE A 12 8.92 -9.27 0.95
C ILE A 12 9.06 -9.61 -0.53
N ILE A 13 9.26 -10.89 -0.86
CA ILE A 13 9.40 -11.34 -2.26
C ILE A 13 8.14 -11.03 -3.04
N LEU A 14 6.95 -11.33 -2.49
CA LEU A 14 5.68 -11.02 -3.14
C LEU A 14 5.47 -9.52 -3.35
N ALA A 15 5.89 -8.67 -2.42
CA ALA A 15 5.80 -7.22 -2.55
C ALA A 15 6.73 -6.68 -3.66
N ILE A 16 7.96 -7.21 -3.75
CA ILE A 16 8.90 -6.86 -4.82
C ILE A 16 8.34 -7.28 -6.18
N VAL A 17 7.88 -8.54 -6.31
CA VAL A 17 7.28 -9.05 -7.55
C VAL A 17 6.03 -8.25 -7.93
N CYS A 18 5.19 -7.89 -6.95
CA CYS A 18 4.02 -7.06 -7.20
C CYS A 18 4.40 -5.66 -7.70
N GLY A 19 5.40 -5.02 -7.10
CA GLY A 19 5.90 -3.72 -7.51
C GLY A 19 6.48 -3.76 -8.93
N GLN A 20 7.30 -4.76 -9.24
CA GLN A 20 7.86 -4.94 -10.58
C GLN A 20 6.80 -5.27 -11.63
N ALA A 21 5.86 -6.16 -11.31
CA ALA A 21 4.72 -6.42 -12.18
C ALA A 21 3.92 -5.14 -12.44
N LEU A 22 3.71 -4.31 -11.40
CA LEU A 22 3.11 -2.98 -11.49
C LEU A 22 3.96 -1.96 -12.26
N GLY A 23 5.27 -2.11 -12.36
CA GLY A 23 6.09 -1.24 -13.21
C GLY A 23 6.11 -1.66 -14.67
N LEU A 24 6.02 -2.97 -14.95
CA LEU A 24 6.24 -3.56 -16.27
C LEU A 24 4.99 -3.63 -17.17
N SER A 25 3.78 -3.54 -16.64
CA SER A 25 2.58 -3.67 -17.50
C SER A 25 2.23 -2.41 -18.29
N GLU A 26 3.04 -1.34 -18.25
CA GLU A 26 2.94 -0.16 -19.14
C GLU A 26 1.52 0.43 -19.28
N GLY A 27 0.69 0.41 -18.23
CA GLY A 27 -0.69 0.92 -18.30
C GLY A 27 -1.75 -0.11 -18.67
N ASN A 28 -1.36 -1.31 -19.09
CA ASN A 28 -2.25 -2.40 -19.54
C ASN A 28 -2.81 -3.23 -18.35
N TRP A 29 -3.38 -2.53 -17.37
CA TRP A 29 -3.92 -3.13 -16.16
C TRP A 29 -5.42 -3.34 -16.29
N SER A 30 -5.90 -4.53 -15.92
CA SER A 30 -7.34 -4.72 -15.71
C SER A 30 -7.71 -4.33 -14.28
N LEU A 31 -8.72 -3.47 -14.12
CA LEU A 31 -9.37 -3.18 -12.82
C LEU A 31 -9.74 -4.47 -12.06
N ILE A 32 -10.01 -5.55 -12.80
CA ILE A 32 -10.38 -6.85 -12.26
C ILE A 32 -9.22 -7.47 -11.44
N ALA A 33 -7.97 -7.08 -11.70
CA ALA A 33 -6.78 -7.51 -10.96
C ALA A 33 -6.84 -7.19 -9.46
N LEU A 34 -7.41 -6.03 -9.09
CA LEU A 34 -7.62 -5.64 -7.70
C LEU A 34 -8.98 -6.08 -7.16
N LEU A 35 -9.93 -6.41 -8.05
CA LEU A 35 -11.27 -6.85 -7.68
C LEU A 35 -11.26 -8.25 -7.06
N ALA A 36 -10.46 -9.17 -7.61
CA ALA A 36 -10.30 -10.52 -7.06
C ALA A 36 -9.78 -10.55 -5.59
N PRO A 37 -8.69 -9.85 -5.22
CA PRO A 37 -8.25 -9.81 -3.82
C PRO A 37 -9.22 -9.03 -2.93
N ALA A 38 -9.89 -8.00 -3.45
CA ALA A 38 -10.91 -7.26 -2.70
C ALA A 38 -12.13 -8.13 -2.37
N LEU A 39 -12.66 -8.88 -3.34
CA LEU A 39 -13.76 -9.83 -3.14
C LEU A 39 -13.37 -10.98 -2.21
N TRP A 40 -12.11 -11.44 -2.27
CA TRP A 40 -11.60 -12.44 -1.35
C TRP A 40 -11.59 -11.94 0.11
N MET A 41 -11.41 -10.64 0.33
CA MET A 41 -11.42 -10.00 1.65
C MET A 41 -12.80 -9.54 2.16
N LEU A 42 -13.77 -9.36 1.26
CA LEU A 42 -15.09 -8.81 1.55
C LEU A 42 -15.91 -9.49 2.65
N PRO A 43 -15.89 -10.84 2.87
CA PRO A 43 -16.79 -11.49 3.83
C PRO A 43 -16.43 -11.25 5.31
N ARG A 44 -15.53 -10.31 5.64
CA ARG A 44 -14.97 -10.18 7.00
C ARG A 44 -15.30 -8.93 7.82
N SER A 45 -15.89 -7.86 7.27
CA SER A 45 -15.81 -6.58 8.02
C SER A 45 -16.90 -5.51 7.78
N GLY A 46 -18.18 -5.87 7.59
CA GLY A 46 -19.28 -4.89 7.61
C GLY A 46 -19.00 -3.61 6.81
N ASN A 47 -19.19 -2.43 7.42
CA ASN A 47 -18.91 -1.14 6.76
C ASN A 47 -17.42 -0.93 6.41
N ALA A 48 -16.48 -1.45 7.19
CA ALA A 48 -15.05 -1.31 6.89
C ALA A 48 -14.64 -2.14 5.66
N GLY A 49 -15.31 -3.27 5.39
CA GLY A 49 -15.11 -4.07 4.19
C GLY A 49 -15.57 -3.36 2.93
N LEU A 50 -16.67 -2.61 3.01
CA LEU A 50 -17.14 -1.77 1.92
C LEU A 50 -16.18 -0.61 1.65
N VAL A 51 -15.69 0.07 2.69
CA VAL A 51 -14.69 1.13 2.53
C VAL A 51 -13.39 0.59 1.92
N LEU A 52 -12.95 -0.60 2.34
CA LEU A 52 -11.79 -1.25 1.73
C LEU A 52 -12.01 -1.58 0.25
N LEU A 53 -13.18 -2.13 -0.12
CA LEU A 53 -13.53 -2.41 -1.51
C LEU A 53 -13.50 -1.13 -2.35
N ILE A 54 -14.19 -0.09 -1.89
CA ILE A 54 -14.25 1.20 -2.59
C ILE A 54 -12.85 1.81 -2.72
N GLY A 55 -12.04 1.75 -1.65
CA GLY A 55 -10.65 2.20 -1.66
C GLY A 55 -9.79 1.46 -2.68
N LEU A 56 -9.83 0.13 -2.71
CA LEU A 56 -9.09 -0.69 -3.67
C LEU A 56 -9.55 -0.50 -5.12
N LEU A 57 -10.86 -0.36 -5.35
CA LEU A 57 -11.39 -0.09 -6.69
C LEU A 57 -11.02 1.31 -7.18
N THR A 58 -11.08 2.31 -6.29
CA THR A 58 -10.69 3.69 -6.61
C THR A 58 -9.19 3.75 -6.90
N TYR A 59 -8.37 3.10 -6.08
CA TYR A 59 -6.94 2.98 -6.33
C TYR A 59 -6.66 2.26 -7.67
N GLY A 60 -7.31 1.11 -7.91
CA GLY A 60 -7.20 0.37 -9.16
C GLY A 60 -7.58 1.18 -10.40
N PHE A 61 -8.59 2.05 -10.29
CA PHE A 61 -8.98 2.96 -11.36
C PHE A 61 -7.89 4.00 -11.66
N THR A 62 -7.28 4.58 -10.62
CA THR A 62 -6.22 5.59 -10.81
C THR A 62 -4.95 5.05 -11.46
N LEU A 63 -4.67 3.74 -11.36
CA LEU A 63 -3.48 3.10 -11.96
C LEU A 63 -3.43 3.26 -13.48
N SER A 64 -4.57 3.39 -14.15
CA SER A 64 -4.62 3.58 -15.61
C SER A 64 -4.24 5.00 -16.04
N TYR A 65 -4.25 5.96 -15.11
CA TYR A 65 -4.05 7.39 -15.37
C TYR A 65 -2.80 7.95 -14.67
N GLN A 66 -2.03 7.10 -14.00
CA GLN A 66 -0.84 7.51 -13.26
C GLN A 66 0.34 6.60 -13.55
N PRO A 67 1.57 7.12 -13.50
CA PRO A 67 2.76 6.29 -13.56
C PRO A 67 2.76 5.25 -12.45
N ALA A 68 3.20 4.04 -12.78
CA ALA A 68 3.34 2.95 -11.83
C ALA A 68 4.21 3.32 -10.63
N ALA A 69 5.37 3.93 -10.89
CA ALA A 69 6.30 4.38 -9.86
C ALA A 69 5.63 5.36 -8.89
N LEU A 70 4.85 6.32 -9.40
CA LEU A 70 4.09 7.26 -8.58
C LEU A 70 3.06 6.52 -7.72
N SER A 71 2.26 5.65 -8.34
CA SER A 71 1.19 4.91 -7.66
C SER A 71 1.72 3.99 -6.55
N VAL A 72 2.84 3.31 -6.79
CA VAL A 72 3.46 2.42 -5.79
C VAL A 72 4.09 3.23 -4.67
N SER A 73 4.69 4.39 -4.98
CA SER A 73 5.27 5.28 -3.97
C SER A 73 4.23 5.80 -2.97
N MET A 74 2.97 5.98 -3.39
CA MET A 74 1.88 6.49 -2.55
C MET A 74 1.56 5.58 -1.36
N TRP A 75 1.93 4.29 -1.41
CA TRP A 75 1.78 3.41 -0.27
C TRP A 75 2.67 3.78 0.92
N VAL A 76 3.67 4.67 0.76
CA VAL A 76 4.44 5.22 1.89
C VAL A 76 3.56 6.06 2.84
N ILE A 77 2.37 6.47 2.39
CA ILE A 77 1.37 7.12 3.24
C ILE A 77 0.89 6.18 4.36
N PHE A 78 0.89 4.85 4.15
CA PHE A 78 0.49 3.87 5.16
C PHE A 78 1.30 3.98 6.47
N PRO A 79 2.63 3.85 6.46
CA PRO A 79 3.44 3.99 7.67
C PRO A 79 3.37 5.42 8.23
N LEU A 80 3.27 6.45 7.39
CA LEU A 80 3.13 7.83 7.87
C LEU A 80 1.83 8.03 8.67
N LEU A 81 0.69 7.52 8.18
CA LEU A 81 -0.58 7.56 8.91
C LEU A 81 -0.52 6.70 10.18
N MET A 82 0.15 5.54 10.12
CA MET A 82 0.33 4.70 11.31
C MET A 82 1.03 5.46 12.45
N VAL A 83 2.10 6.20 12.13
CA VAL A 83 2.86 6.99 13.11
C VAL A 83 2.10 8.25 13.52
N ALA A 84 1.49 8.97 12.58
CA ALA A 84 0.75 10.20 12.91
C ALA A 84 -0.41 9.92 13.87
N PHE A 85 -1.08 8.76 13.74
CA PHE A 85 -2.22 8.37 14.57
C PHE A 85 -1.89 7.35 15.67
N SER A 86 -0.60 7.11 15.97
CA SER A 86 -0.21 6.26 17.10
C SER A 86 -0.61 6.89 18.44
N ALA A 87 -0.70 6.05 19.47
CA ALA A 87 -1.02 6.49 20.83
C ALA A 87 0.29 6.64 21.63
N PRO A 88 0.44 7.72 22.44
CA PRO A 88 -0.51 8.79 22.68
C PRO A 88 -0.66 9.75 21.49
N ARG A 89 -1.89 10.26 21.27
CA ARG A 89 -2.19 11.10 20.09
C ARG A 89 -1.65 12.52 20.26
N HIS A 90 -0.48 12.79 19.69
CA HIS A 90 0.12 14.12 19.68
C HIS A 90 -0.43 14.97 18.51
N LYS A 91 -1.28 15.95 18.82
CA LYS A 91 -1.89 16.83 17.79
C LYS A 91 -0.85 17.59 16.96
N GLY A 92 0.25 18.03 17.57
CA GLY A 92 1.33 18.71 16.86
C GLY A 92 1.98 17.83 15.80
N VAL A 93 2.26 16.57 16.14
CA VAL A 93 2.84 15.58 15.21
C VAL A 93 1.90 15.31 14.04
N MET A 94 0.60 15.12 14.29
CA MET A 94 -0.40 14.95 13.24
C MET A 94 -0.42 16.13 12.26
N VAL A 95 -0.41 17.37 12.78
CA VAL A 95 -0.44 18.58 11.94
C VAL A 95 0.84 18.71 11.12
N ILE A 96 2.00 18.49 11.72
CA ILE A 96 3.30 18.59 11.02
C ILE A 96 3.41 17.52 9.94
N CYS A 97 3.10 16.25 10.26
CA CYS A 97 3.11 15.17 9.28
C CYS A 97 2.13 15.43 8.13
N GLY A 98 0.93 15.94 8.45
CA GLY A 98 -0.07 16.33 7.45
C GLY A 98 0.42 17.45 6.53
N LEU A 99 1.05 18.50 7.09
CA LEU A 99 1.62 19.60 6.31
C LEU A 99 2.77 19.14 5.40
N ILE A 100 3.66 18.27 5.90
CA ILE A 100 4.74 17.70 5.09
C ILE A 100 4.16 16.88 3.93
N LEU A 101 3.20 15.99 4.22
CA LEU A 101 2.52 15.20 3.20
C LEU A 101 1.86 16.09 2.14
N LEU A 102 1.07 17.06 2.57
CA LEU A 102 0.38 17.98 1.65
C LEU A 102 1.38 18.76 0.80
N THR A 103 2.43 19.33 1.39
CA THR A 103 3.42 20.12 0.66
C THR A 103 4.14 19.31 -0.40
N LEU A 104 4.57 18.09 -0.07
CA LEU A 104 5.24 17.19 -1.01
C LEU A 104 4.31 16.72 -2.12
N GLN A 105 3.05 16.42 -1.81
CA GLN A 105 2.05 16.00 -2.79
C GLN A 105 1.61 17.14 -3.71
N VAL A 106 1.51 18.37 -3.19
CA VAL A 106 1.32 19.58 -4.02
C VAL A 106 2.53 19.79 -4.94
N GLY A 107 3.74 19.53 -4.45
CA GLY A 107 4.95 19.51 -5.29
C GLY A 107 4.81 18.56 -6.48
N ILE A 108 4.37 17.33 -6.26
CA ILE A 108 4.06 16.37 -7.33
C ILE A 108 2.98 16.91 -8.28
N MET A 109 1.85 17.38 -7.73
CA MET A 109 0.73 17.89 -8.53
C MET A 109 1.13 19.07 -9.42
N THR A 110 1.96 19.98 -8.91
CA THR A 110 2.46 21.12 -9.70
C THR A 110 3.42 20.67 -10.80
N THR A 111 4.24 19.63 -10.57
CA THR A 111 5.08 19.04 -11.63
C THR A 111 4.25 18.32 -12.70
N GLN A 112 3.15 17.68 -12.30
CA GLN A 112 2.19 17.08 -13.24
C GLN A 112 1.47 18.14 -14.07
N SER A 113 0.99 19.22 -13.45
CA SER A 113 0.33 20.31 -14.17
C SER A 113 1.27 21.05 -15.12
N ALA A 114 2.56 21.07 -14.81
CA ALA A 114 3.60 21.63 -15.67
C ALA A 114 4.01 20.71 -16.83
N GLY A 115 3.43 19.51 -16.95
CA GLY A 115 3.77 18.52 -17.97
C GLY A 115 5.16 17.92 -17.81
N LYS A 116 5.78 18.05 -16.62
CA LYS A 116 7.12 17.51 -16.32
C LYS A 116 7.08 16.12 -15.69
N LEU A 117 5.89 15.66 -15.31
CA LEU A 117 5.64 14.35 -14.73
C LEU A 117 4.33 13.82 -15.30
N ASP A 118 4.33 12.56 -15.70
CA ASP A 118 3.13 11.90 -16.22
C ASP A 118 2.04 11.74 -15.15
N GLY A 119 0.81 11.61 -15.65
CA GLY A 119 -0.40 11.51 -14.85
C GLY A 119 -1.04 12.85 -14.53
N THR A 120 -2.16 12.81 -13.82
CA THR A 120 -2.97 14.02 -13.56
C THR A 120 -3.08 14.31 -12.06
N PRO A 121 -3.09 15.61 -11.66
CA PRO A 121 -3.21 16.02 -10.26
C PRO A 121 -4.45 15.46 -9.56
N VAL A 122 -5.58 15.40 -10.27
CA VAL A 122 -6.85 14.87 -9.74
C VAL A 122 -6.71 13.40 -9.37
N MET A 123 -5.99 12.61 -10.18
CA MET A 123 -5.75 11.20 -9.87
C MET A 123 -4.82 11.04 -8.66
N THR A 124 -3.89 11.99 -8.44
CA THR A 124 -3.00 11.99 -7.26
C THR A 124 -3.83 12.22 -5.99
N VAL A 125 -4.78 13.14 -6.04
CA VAL A 125 -5.73 13.37 -4.93
C VAL A 125 -6.55 12.10 -4.65
N LEU A 126 -7.10 11.48 -5.68
CA LEU A 126 -7.86 10.23 -5.54
C LEU A 126 -7.01 9.10 -4.96
N GLN A 127 -5.74 9.00 -5.35
CA GLN A 127 -4.82 8.02 -4.76
C GLN A 127 -4.57 8.27 -3.28
N ILE A 128 -4.29 9.51 -2.87
CA ILE A 128 -4.10 9.87 -1.46
C ILE A 128 -5.34 9.50 -0.64
N LEU A 129 -6.54 9.85 -1.14
CA LEU A 129 -7.80 9.52 -0.49
C LEU A 129 -8.02 8.00 -0.42
N SER A 130 -7.75 7.28 -1.50
CA SER A 130 -7.91 5.83 -1.56
C SER A 130 -6.99 5.10 -0.59
N VAL A 131 -5.69 5.45 -0.55
CA VAL A 131 -4.70 4.84 0.37
C VAL A 131 -5.06 5.17 1.81
N SER A 132 -5.51 6.40 2.10
CA SER A 132 -5.98 6.78 3.43
C SER A 132 -7.22 6.02 3.87
N ALA A 133 -8.17 5.79 2.95
CA ALA A 133 -9.38 4.99 3.20
C ALA A 133 -9.04 3.50 3.43
N ILE A 134 -8.13 2.94 2.64
CA ILE A 134 -7.62 1.56 2.83
C ILE A 134 -6.94 1.45 4.21
N TRP A 135 -6.08 2.41 4.57
CA TRP A 135 -5.45 2.45 5.89
C TRP A 135 -6.49 2.49 7.02
N TRP A 136 -7.48 3.37 6.90
CA TRP A 136 -8.55 3.47 7.89
C TRP A 136 -9.35 2.18 8.01
N ALA A 137 -9.67 1.53 6.88
CA ALA A 137 -10.40 0.26 6.86
C ALA A 137 -9.60 -0.89 7.50
N VAL A 138 -8.29 -0.95 7.26
CA VAL A 138 -7.39 -1.94 7.86
C VAL A 138 -7.24 -1.70 9.37
N ASN A 139 -7.12 -0.45 9.81
CA ASN A 139 -6.92 -0.13 11.23
C ASN A 139 -8.22 -0.19 12.05
N SER A 140 -9.37 0.08 11.42
CA SER A 140 -10.70 -0.05 12.04
C SER A 140 -11.20 -1.49 12.11
N TRP A 141 -10.41 -2.43 11.57
CA TRP A 141 -10.73 -3.84 11.52
C TRP A 141 -10.72 -4.45 12.92
N LYS A 142 -11.91 -4.66 13.51
CA LYS A 142 -12.06 -5.57 14.64
C LYS A 142 -12.00 -7.00 14.10
N TYR A 143 -10.99 -7.77 14.50
CA TYR A 143 -10.74 -9.12 13.97
C TYR A 143 -11.92 -10.05 14.31
N THR A 144 -12.85 -10.21 13.37
CA THR A 144 -13.93 -11.20 13.50
C THR A 144 -13.46 -12.53 12.91
N PRO A 145 -13.39 -13.62 13.70
CA PRO A 145 -12.90 -14.90 13.23
C PRO A 145 -13.97 -15.63 12.41
N SER A 146 -14.25 -15.18 11.19
CA SER A 146 -15.01 -16.00 10.24
C SER A 146 -14.05 -16.90 9.45
N SER A 147 -14.39 -18.19 9.41
CA SER A 147 -13.61 -19.26 8.77
C SER A 147 -13.88 -19.38 7.26
N VAL A 148 -14.89 -18.68 6.74
CA VAL A 148 -15.32 -18.80 5.35
C VAL A 148 -14.45 -17.91 4.47
N ARG A 149 -13.47 -18.53 3.80
CA ARG A 149 -12.69 -17.90 2.73
C ARG A 149 -13.34 -18.23 1.39
N HIS A 150 -13.74 -17.23 0.63
CA HIS A 150 -14.29 -17.43 -0.72
C HIS A 150 -13.15 -17.60 -1.72
N TRP A 151 -12.54 -18.80 -1.72
CA TRP A 151 -11.57 -19.21 -2.73
C TRP A 151 -12.11 -19.12 -4.16
N TRP A 152 -13.44 -19.09 -4.32
CA TRP A 152 -14.10 -18.83 -5.60
C TRP A 152 -13.71 -17.49 -6.23
N ALA A 153 -13.29 -16.49 -5.45
CA ALA A 153 -12.79 -15.22 -6.00
C ALA A 153 -11.55 -15.40 -6.89
N LEU A 154 -10.77 -16.47 -6.71
CA LEU A 154 -9.63 -16.77 -7.59
C LEU A 154 -10.06 -17.31 -8.95
N LEU A 155 -11.31 -17.78 -9.09
CA LEU A 155 -11.85 -18.21 -10.38
C LEU A 155 -11.95 -17.01 -11.34
N LEU A 156 -12.11 -15.79 -10.83
CA LEU A 156 -12.04 -14.56 -11.62
C LEU A 156 -10.69 -14.36 -12.32
N LEU A 157 -9.64 -15.08 -11.94
CA LEU A 157 -8.34 -15.04 -12.62
C LEU A 157 -8.32 -15.85 -13.91
N LEU A 158 -9.19 -16.86 -14.07
CA LEU A 158 -9.24 -17.68 -15.27
C LEU A 158 -9.60 -16.85 -16.52
N PRO A 159 -10.63 -15.98 -16.50
CA PRO A 159 -10.90 -15.08 -17.61
C PRO A 159 -9.73 -14.14 -17.94
N LEU A 160 -9.04 -13.59 -16.93
CA LEU A 160 -7.89 -12.71 -17.19
C LEU A 160 -6.73 -13.46 -17.83
N TRP A 161 -6.50 -14.71 -17.40
CA TRP A 161 -5.47 -15.55 -17.98
C TRP A 161 -5.77 -15.90 -19.43
N ILE A 162 -7.02 -16.28 -19.73
CA ILE A 162 -7.48 -16.56 -21.09
C ILE A 162 -7.40 -15.32 -21.97
N ALA A 163 -7.66 -14.13 -21.41
CA ALA A 163 -7.55 -12.85 -22.09
C ALA A 163 -6.10 -12.29 -22.13
N GLU A 164 -5.10 -13.11 -21.81
CA GLU A 164 -3.65 -12.80 -21.88
C GLU A 164 -3.19 -11.62 -21.00
N PHE A 165 -3.99 -11.19 -20.01
CA PHE A 165 -3.61 -10.18 -19.02
C PHE A 165 -2.71 -10.78 -17.93
N THR A 166 -1.54 -11.28 -18.34
CA THR A 166 -0.59 -12.01 -17.46
C THR A 166 -0.16 -11.19 -16.24
N PHE A 167 0.21 -9.92 -16.41
CA PHE A 167 0.59 -9.04 -15.30
C PHE A 167 -0.55 -8.82 -14.29
N ALA A 168 -1.78 -8.69 -14.76
CA ALA A 168 -2.95 -8.53 -13.90
C ALA A 168 -3.20 -9.78 -13.04
N VAL A 169 -3.00 -10.98 -13.61
CA VAL A 169 -3.08 -12.24 -12.86
C VAL A 169 -1.98 -12.31 -11.80
N VAL A 170 -0.74 -11.98 -12.17
CA VAL A 170 0.41 -11.97 -11.23
C VAL A 170 0.15 -11.01 -10.07
N ILE A 171 -0.28 -9.78 -10.35
CA ILE A 171 -0.60 -8.77 -9.32
C ILE A 171 -1.69 -9.29 -8.39
N SER A 172 -2.78 -9.82 -8.93
CA SER A 172 -3.85 -10.37 -8.10
C SER A 172 -3.35 -11.49 -7.20
N LEU A 173 -2.56 -12.42 -7.72
CA LEU A 173 -2.00 -13.53 -6.94
C LEU A 173 -1.04 -13.03 -5.86
N CYS A 174 -0.18 -12.05 -6.18
CA CYS A 174 0.71 -11.42 -5.22
C CYS A 174 -0.08 -10.76 -4.08
N VAL A 175 -1.09 -9.95 -4.41
CA VAL A 175 -1.92 -9.26 -3.41
C VAL A 175 -2.71 -10.26 -2.57
N THR A 176 -3.36 -11.27 -3.17
CA THR A 176 -4.07 -12.30 -2.40
C THR A 176 -3.11 -13.12 -1.52
N GLY A 177 -1.93 -13.45 -2.04
CA GLY A 177 -0.88 -14.15 -1.30
C GLY A 177 -0.36 -13.35 -0.11
N LEU A 178 -0.07 -12.06 -0.31
CA LEU A 178 0.29 -11.11 0.74
C LEU A 178 -0.79 -11.10 1.83
N MET A 179 -2.05 -10.88 1.47
CA MET A 179 -3.14 -10.83 2.43
C MET A 179 -3.36 -12.16 3.16
N ALA A 180 -3.16 -13.29 2.50
CA ALA A 180 -3.27 -14.61 3.13
C ALA A 180 -2.17 -14.84 4.18
N ILE A 181 -0.93 -14.40 3.90
CA ILE A 181 0.21 -14.55 4.81
C ILE A 181 0.11 -13.54 5.96
N ILE A 182 -0.22 -12.28 5.69
CA ILE A 182 -0.43 -11.23 6.70
C ILE A 182 -1.50 -11.69 7.71
N ASN A 183 -2.62 -12.23 7.23
CA ASN A 183 -3.68 -12.77 8.10
C ASN A 183 -3.20 -13.93 9.00
N LYS A 184 -2.29 -14.77 8.50
CA LYS A 184 -1.68 -15.85 9.31
C LYS A 184 -0.71 -15.28 10.35
N LEU A 185 0.14 -14.32 9.97
CA LEU A 185 1.11 -13.68 10.85
C LEU A 185 0.43 -12.89 11.98
N VAL A 186 -0.60 -12.10 11.66
CA VAL A 186 -1.39 -11.35 12.65
C VAL A 186 -2.11 -12.31 13.61
N LYS A 187 -2.64 -13.43 13.12
CA LYS A 187 -3.29 -14.45 13.97
C LYS A 187 -2.32 -15.14 14.93
N GLN A 188 -1.03 -15.23 14.59
CA GLN A 188 0.00 -15.85 15.42
C GLN A 188 0.40 -15.01 16.66
N ARG A 189 -0.33 -13.91 16.98
CA ARG A 189 -0.23 -13.09 18.21
C ARG A 189 1.13 -12.49 18.53
N ALA A 190 2.09 -12.49 17.62
CA ALA A 190 3.30 -11.70 17.81
C ALA A 190 3.00 -10.22 17.48
N GLN A 191 2.92 -9.41 18.52
CA GLN A 191 2.51 -7.99 18.51
C GLN A 191 3.32 -7.11 17.56
N HIS A 192 4.53 -7.54 17.19
CA HIS A 192 5.47 -6.78 16.36
C HIS A 192 5.27 -6.92 14.84
N TRP A 193 4.68 -8.03 14.34
CA TRP A 193 4.59 -8.27 12.90
C TRP A 193 3.74 -7.27 12.13
N PRO A 194 2.55 -6.85 12.60
CA PRO A 194 1.72 -5.88 11.87
C PRO A 194 2.44 -4.55 11.67
N THR A 195 3.13 -4.08 12.70
CA THR A 195 3.98 -2.88 12.63
C THR A 195 5.09 -3.07 11.60
N LEU A 196 5.90 -4.14 11.71
CA LEU A 196 7.00 -4.39 10.78
C LEU A 196 6.54 -4.49 9.31
N LEU A 197 5.41 -5.14 9.06
CA LEU A 197 4.83 -5.28 7.72
C LEU A 197 4.37 -3.92 7.16
N CYS A 198 3.80 -3.05 7.99
CA CYS A 198 3.38 -1.70 7.60
C CYS A 198 4.54 -0.85 7.06
N TRP A 199 5.73 -0.99 7.65
CA TRP A 199 6.94 -0.28 7.21
C TRP A 199 7.61 -0.94 6.01
N THR A 200 7.75 -2.26 6.05
CA THR A 200 8.56 -2.98 5.08
C THR A 200 7.87 -3.14 3.73
N LEU A 201 6.56 -3.41 3.69
CA LEU A 201 5.85 -3.69 2.44
C LEU A 201 5.87 -2.51 1.46
N PRO A 202 5.50 -1.27 1.84
CA PRO A 202 5.58 -0.13 0.94
C PRO A 202 7.02 0.17 0.52
N SER A 203 7.98 -0.06 1.44
CA SER A 203 9.37 0.28 1.21
C SER A 203 10.03 -0.66 0.20
N VAL A 204 9.84 -1.97 0.37
CA VAL A 204 10.43 -2.98 -0.52
C VAL A 204 9.71 -3.06 -1.87
N ALA A 205 8.40 -2.78 -1.91
CA ALA A 205 7.65 -2.71 -3.17
C ALA A 205 8.17 -1.58 -4.08
N PHE A 206 8.36 -0.37 -3.52
CA PHE A 206 8.90 0.75 -4.30
C PHE A 206 10.38 0.55 -4.63
N MET A 207 11.20 0.06 -3.69
CA MET A 207 12.60 -0.24 -3.95
C MET A 207 12.77 -1.28 -5.06
N GLY A 208 11.88 -2.28 -5.14
CA GLY A 208 11.87 -3.27 -6.21
C GLY A 208 11.69 -2.67 -7.61
N ILE A 209 10.99 -1.54 -7.71
CA ILE A 209 10.84 -0.76 -8.95
C ILE A 209 12.10 0.07 -9.22
N VAL A 210 12.63 0.76 -8.21
CA VAL A 210 13.82 1.61 -8.34
C VAL A 210 15.06 0.81 -8.80
N LEU A 211 15.19 -0.44 -8.35
CA LEU A 211 16.29 -1.33 -8.72
C LEU A 211 16.08 -2.04 -10.05
N ALA A 212 14.89 -1.95 -10.65
CA ALA A 212 14.60 -2.60 -11.93
C ALA A 212 15.19 -1.75 -13.08
N PRO A 213 16.14 -2.29 -13.87
CA PRO A 213 16.82 -1.51 -14.92
C PRO A 213 15.89 -1.12 -16.08
N THR A 214 14.74 -1.79 -16.20
CA THR A 214 13.76 -1.56 -17.26
C THR A 214 12.72 -0.50 -16.92
N ILE A 215 12.69 0.02 -15.69
CA ILE A 215 11.68 0.97 -15.24
C ILE A 215 12.34 2.28 -14.86
N GLU A 216 12.04 3.35 -15.60
CA GLU A 216 12.53 4.68 -15.26
C GLU A 216 11.67 5.30 -14.16
N VAL A 217 12.29 5.57 -13.00
CA VAL A 217 11.64 6.24 -11.87
C VAL A 217 11.89 7.74 -11.97
N PRO A 218 10.84 8.59 -12.07
CA PRO A 218 11.03 10.03 -12.08
C PRO A 218 11.67 10.52 -10.78
N LYS A 219 12.73 11.33 -10.91
CA LYS A 219 13.49 11.86 -9.76
C LYS A 219 12.60 12.55 -8.71
N PRO A 220 11.58 13.37 -9.07
CA PRO A 220 10.71 14.00 -8.08
C PRO A 220 9.96 12.97 -7.21
N VAL A 221 9.51 11.86 -7.81
CA VAL A 221 8.80 10.79 -7.11
C VAL A 221 9.70 10.10 -6.10
N PHE A 222 10.93 9.77 -6.50
CA PHE A 222 11.92 9.16 -5.62
C PHE A 222 12.24 10.05 -4.40
N VAL A 223 12.45 11.35 -4.63
CA VAL A 223 12.77 12.31 -3.55
C VAL A 223 11.59 12.45 -2.59
N VAL A 224 10.37 12.60 -3.09
CA VAL A 224 9.16 12.71 -2.27
C VAL A 224 8.95 11.44 -1.44
N TRP A 225 9.10 10.27 -2.05
CA TRP A 225 8.99 8.99 -1.36
C TRP A 225 9.99 8.86 -0.21
N LEU A 226 11.27 9.17 -0.48
CA LEU A 226 12.33 9.12 0.53
C LEU A 226 12.05 10.10 1.66
N CYS A 227 11.62 11.33 1.34
CA CYS A 227 11.30 12.35 2.33
C CYS A 227 10.13 11.94 3.22
N LEU A 228 9.06 11.34 2.66
CA LEU A 228 7.93 10.83 3.43
C LEU A 228 8.33 9.65 4.33
N LEU A 229 9.14 8.73 3.81
CA LEU A 229 9.65 7.60 4.59
C LEU A 229 10.53 8.06 5.75
N ALA A 230 11.45 9.00 5.49
CA ALA A 230 12.31 9.60 6.51
C ALA A 230 11.48 10.37 7.55
N THR A 231 10.46 11.10 7.13
CA THR A 231 9.54 11.81 8.02
C THR A 231 8.83 10.84 8.96
N ALA A 232 8.27 9.76 8.40
CA ALA A 232 7.63 8.73 9.22
C ALA A 232 8.62 8.15 10.24
N TRP A 233 9.83 7.78 9.79
CA TRP A 233 10.83 7.11 10.62
C TRP A 233 11.37 8.00 11.75
N MET A 234 11.71 9.26 11.42
CA MET A 234 12.12 10.25 12.41
C MET A 234 11.03 10.54 13.44
N THR A 235 9.76 10.60 12.99
CA THR A 235 8.63 10.83 13.89
C THR A 235 8.43 9.66 14.85
N ASP A 236 8.51 8.41 14.36
CA ASP A 236 8.41 7.21 15.20
C ASP A 236 9.53 7.15 16.24
N TYR A 237 10.77 7.50 15.85
CA TYR A 237 11.90 7.58 16.76
C TYR A 237 11.70 8.66 17.84
N LEU A 238 11.29 9.87 17.44
CA LEU A 238 11.07 10.97 18.36
C LEU A 238 9.97 10.66 19.39
N LEU A 239 8.87 10.05 18.95
CA LEU A 239 7.78 9.64 19.83
C LEU A 239 8.25 8.62 20.87
N LYS A 240 8.95 7.56 20.44
CA LYS A 240 9.49 6.55 21.37
C LYS A 240 10.50 7.14 22.35
N SER A 241 11.41 8.00 21.87
CA SER A 241 12.39 8.65 22.76
C SER A 241 11.73 9.58 23.78
N SER A 242 10.61 10.21 23.44
CA SER A 242 9.84 11.03 24.36
C SER A 242 9.07 10.20 25.39
N GLU A 243 8.57 9.02 25.00
CA GLU A 243 7.90 8.09 25.92
C GLU A 243 8.89 7.53 26.95
N GLU A 244 10.08 7.10 26.50
CA GLU A 244 11.15 6.59 27.38
C GLU A 244 11.68 7.64 28.38
N GLN A 245 11.55 8.94 28.08
CA GLN A 245 11.96 10.02 28.99
C GLN A 245 10.91 10.35 30.06
N ILE A 246 9.67 9.92 29.87
CA ILE A 246 8.55 10.19 30.80
C ILE A 246 8.36 9.05 31.81
N GLU A 247 8.85 7.84 31.49
CA GLU A 247 8.98 6.70 32.43
C GLU A 247 10.20 6.84 33.36
#